data_AF-A0A517TQN7-F1
#
_entry.id   AF-A0A517TQN7-F1
#
_cell.length_a   1.000
_cell.length_b   1.000
_cell.length_c   1.000
_cell.angle_alpha   90.00
_cell.angle_beta   90.00
_cell.angle_gamma   90.00
#
_symmetry.space_group_name_H-M   'P 1'
#
loop_
_entity.id
_entity.type
_entity.pdbx_description
1 polymer ?
#
loop_
_entity_poly.entity_id
_entity_poly.type
_entity_poly.pdbx_seq_one_letter_code
_entity_poly.pdbx_strand_id
1 'polypeptide(L)'
;MHARAAAVLALLAATAGLASAQDEAGNTFANAEILPFGDTSVMAELLTDIYGPDLYLGVVDEFGNVFEEDDDGSPFGDGYAPALYNVPVNPGGEIAFDVTGLEDPPFSGTHFEYGQFEVFVNLYDDQFNFIDSVHFDGFIEEELVLNFFDSNPLWDGALYDIEVNNAFPNDVDFFRFSGLTPGESFTAETLEVEGGFIDTVLGWFDENGDLIASADEGGEFNYSKLSGVVPANGEVVLAVSGFGDLDIFDGSHPFMGPYELSITTGVAGPIGDYDGDLDIDADDYTAWSNAYGGTGAEQAEDGNGDGVVNAADYTIWRDALGTLSASTVPEPTSAGLAALAVFAFGTRILGREACLRVVPA
;
A
#
# COMPACT_ATOMS: atom_id res chain seq x y z
N MET A 1 -63.63 12.33 -21.21
CA MET A 1 -63.17 10.95 -21.53
C MET A 1 -62.01 11.11 -22.52
N HIS A 2 -60.76 11.18 -22.05
CA HIS A 2 -59.77 10.07 -22.05
C HIS A 2 -59.46 9.62 -23.50
N ALA A 3 -58.23 9.55 -24.02
CA ALA A 3 -56.90 9.31 -23.43
C ALA A 3 -55.81 9.97 -24.34
N ARG A 4 -54.86 10.73 -23.77
CA ARG A 4 -53.45 10.38 -23.46
C ARG A 4 -52.57 10.04 -24.68
N ALA A 5 -51.74 11.01 -25.04
CA ALA A 5 -50.52 10.83 -25.82
C ALA A 5 -49.49 10.05 -24.98
N ALA A 6 -48.96 8.97 -25.52
CA ALA A 6 -47.81 8.27 -24.95
C ALA A 6 -46.54 9.01 -25.39
N ALA A 7 -45.83 9.55 -24.40
CA ALA A 7 -44.48 10.06 -24.58
C ALA A 7 -43.53 8.86 -24.74
N VAL A 8 -42.67 8.93 -25.75
CA VAL A 8 -41.54 8.03 -25.97
C VAL A 8 -40.56 8.22 -24.82
N LEU A 9 -40.44 7.21 -23.95
CA LEU A 9 -39.41 7.12 -22.93
C LEU A 9 -38.17 6.56 -23.61
N ALA A 10 -37.24 7.45 -23.98
CA ALA A 10 -35.88 7.05 -24.34
C ALA A 10 -35.19 6.63 -23.03
N LEU A 11 -35.09 5.32 -22.82
CA LEU A 11 -34.23 4.75 -21.81
C LEU A 11 -32.79 4.96 -22.32
N LEU A 12 -32.09 5.97 -21.80
CA LEU A 12 -30.63 5.97 -21.86
C LEU A 12 -30.20 4.76 -21.04
N ALA A 13 -29.85 3.67 -21.71
CA ALA A 13 -28.99 2.66 -21.13
C ALA A 13 -27.66 3.37 -20.85
N ALA A 14 -27.42 3.73 -19.59
CA ALA A 14 -26.08 3.98 -19.13
C ALA A 14 -25.33 2.65 -19.32
N THR A 15 -24.37 2.65 -20.23
CA THR A 15 -23.31 1.65 -20.26
C THR A 15 -22.51 1.82 -18.98
N ALA A 16 -22.95 1.18 -17.91
CA ALA A 16 -22.06 0.81 -16.82
C ALA A 16 -21.25 -0.37 -17.37
N GLY A 17 -20.02 -0.12 -17.82
CA GLY A 17 -19.01 -1.17 -17.76
C GLY A 17 -18.90 -1.52 -16.27
N LEU A 18 -19.15 -2.78 -15.94
CA LEU A 18 -18.91 -3.27 -14.60
C LEU A 18 -17.39 -3.34 -14.45
N ALA A 19 -16.89 -2.49 -13.56
CA ALA A 19 -15.52 -2.49 -13.10
C ALA A 19 -15.19 -3.86 -12.50
N SER A 20 -14.03 -4.42 -12.82
CA SER A 20 -13.44 -5.58 -12.12
C SER A 20 -13.24 -5.27 -10.63
N ALA A 21 -13.02 -6.27 -9.77
CA ALA A 21 -12.57 -6.06 -8.39
C ALA A 21 -11.28 -5.21 -8.27
N GLN A 22 -10.51 -5.04 -9.35
CA GLN A 22 -9.37 -4.09 -9.43
C GLN A 22 -9.75 -2.68 -9.92
N ASP A 23 -10.97 -2.48 -10.40
CA ASP A 23 -11.50 -1.23 -10.93
C ASP A 23 -12.62 -0.67 -10.02
N GLU A 24 -12.89 -1.33 -8.88
CA GLU A 24 -13.48 -0.67 -7.73
C GLU A 24 -12.52 0.44 -7.27
N ALA A 25 -13.08 1.62 -7.06
CA ALA A 25 -12.30 2.77 -6.62
C ALA A 25 -11.73 2.46 -5.24
N GLY A 26 -10.41 2.43 -5.11
CA GLY A 26 -9.75 2.02 -3.88
C GLY A 26 -8.81 0.84 -4.09
N ASN A 27 -9.00 -0.04 -5.07
CA ASN A 27 -8.36 -1.37 -4.97
C ASN A 27 -6.90 -1.47 -5.42
N THR A 28 -6.28 -0.35 -5.74
CA THR A 28 -4.87 -0.22 -6.10
C THR A 28 -4.31 1.11 -5.59
N PHE A 29 -2.99 1.20 -5.44
CA PHE A 29 -2.34 2.49 -5.12
C PHE A 29 -2.71 3.61 -6.09
N ALA A 30 -2.86 3.29 -7.38
CA ALA A 30 -3.12 4.27 -8.44
C ALA A 30 -4.56 4.81 -8.43
N ASN A 31 -5.52 4.02 -7.96
CA ASN A 31 -6.93 4.39 -7.88
C ASN A 31 -7.43 4.58 -6.44
N ALA A 32 -6.51 4.67 -5.47
CA ALA A 32 -6.81 4.86 -4.04
C ALA A 32 -7.91 5.91 -3.81
N GLU A 33 -8.88 5.59 -2.96
CA GLU A 33 -10.00 6.48 -2.63
C GLU A 33 -9.45 7.76 -1.97
N ILE A 34 -9.67 8.90 -2.61
CA ILE A 34 -9.24 10.19 -2.07
C ILE A 34 -10.32 10.71 -1.13
N LEU A 35 -10.01 10.70 0.17
CA LEU A 35 -10.94 11.18 1.18
C LEU A 35 -11.07 12.71 1.11
N PRO A 36 -12.28 13.26 1.33
CA PRO A 36 -12.50 14.70 1.42
C PRO A 36 -11.60 15.36 2.45
N PHE A 37 -11.22 16.62 2.18
CA PHE A 37 -10.37 17.39 3.09
C PHE A 37 -10.99 17.49 4.48
N GLY A 38 -10.24 17.03 5.49
CA GLY A 38 -10.64 17.06 6.90
C GLY A 38 -11.32 15.79 7.39
N ASP A 39 -11.58 14.82 6.52
CA ASP A 39 -12.04 13.50 6.94
C ASP A 39 -10.86 12.72 7.53
N THR A 40 -11.08 12.13 8.69
CA THR A 40 -10.08 11.39 9.47
C THR A 40 -10.41 9.92 9.61
N SER A 41 -11.54 9.46 9.08
CA SER A 41 -11.86 8.04 9.02
C SER A 41 -12.78 7.71 7.85
N VAL A 42 -12.80 6.43 7.49
CA VAL A 42 -13.62 5.85 6.44
C VAL A 42 -14.08 4.46 6.87
N MET A 43 -15.35 4.14 6.59
CA MET A 43 -15.88 2.79 6.79
C MET A 43 -15.89 2.07 5.44
N ALA A 44 -15.39 0.85 5.43
CA ALA A 44 -15.32 -0.01 4.26
C ALA A 44 -15.55 -1.48 4.68
N GLU A 45 -15.58 -2.38 3.70
CA GLU A 45 -15.74 -3.81 3.92
C GLU A 45 -14.72 -4.53 3.07
N LEU A 46 -13.91 -5.43 3.66
CA LEU A 46 -13.14 -6.37 2.85
C LEU A 46 -14.13 -7.34 2.23
N LEU A 47 -14.36 -7.20 0.94
CA LEU A 47 -15.18 -8.11 0.16
C LEU A 47 -14.40 -9.39 -0.16
N THR A 48 -15.16 -10.44 -0.36
CA THR A 48 -14.68 -11.59 -1.13
C THR A 48 -15.70 -11.71 -2.24
N ASP A 49 -15.31 -11.49 -3.49
CA ASP A 49 -16.12 -12.05 -4.56
C ASP A 49 -16.18 -13.56 -4.30
N ILE A 50 -17.41 -14.04 -4.09
CA ILE A 50 -17.69 -15.21 -3.24
C ILE A 50 -17.07 -16.51 -3.74
N TYR A 51 -16.58 -16.57 -4.98
CA TYR A 51 -15.67 -17.57 -5.53
C TYR A 51 -14.87 -16.89 -6.65
N GLY A 52 -13.63 -17.32 -6.88
CA GLY A 52 -12.94 -16.98 -8.12
C GLY A 52 -13.74 -17.50 -9.32
N PRO A 53 -13.44 -17.09 -10.56
CA PRO A 53 -14.12 -17.69 -11.70
C PRO A 53 -13.89 -19.21 -11.67
N ASP A 54 -14.95 -19.99 -11.87
CA ASP A 54 -14.83 -21.45 -12.05
C ASP A 54 -14.34 -21.71 -13.48
N LEU A 55 -13.10 -22.17 -13.63
CA LEU A 55 -12.41 -22.13 -14.92
C LEU A 55 -12.32 -23.51 -15.57
N TYR A 56 -12.39 -23.50 -16.89
CA TYR A 56 -12.21 -24.67 -17.74
C TYR A 56 -10.99 -24.49 -18.63
N LEU A 57 -10.06 -25.44 -18.57
CA LEU A 57 -8.79 -25.43 -19.31
C LEU A 57 -8.80 -26.47 -20.41
N GLY A 58 -8.26 -26.13 -21.58
CA GLY A 58 -8.09 -27.05 -22.70
C GLY A 58 -6.78 -26.85 -23.45
N VAL A 59 -5.97 -27.89 -23.61
CA VAL A 59 -4.71 -27.83 -24.39
C VAL A 59 -4.97 -28.04 -25.86
N VAL A 60 -4.35 -27.20 -26.69
CA VAL A 60 -4.55 -27.14 -28.13
C VAL A 60 -3.36 -27.75 -28.90
N ASP A 61 -3.65 -28.64 -29.84
CA ASP A 61 -2.63 -29.22 -30.75
C ASP A 61 -2.22 -28.27 -31.89
N GLU A 62 -1.21 -28.67 -32.69
CA GLU A 62 -0.71 -27.90 -33.85
C GLU A 62 -1.77 -27.61 -34.94
N PHE A 63 -2.94 -28.25 -34.87
CA PHE A 63 -4.05 -28.07 -35.80
C PHE A 63 -5.22 -27.28 -35.21
N GLY A 64 -5.11 -26.81 -33.96
CA GLY A 64 -6.16 -26.07 -33.27
C GLY A 64 -7.22 -26.96 -32.61
N ASN A 65 -6.96 -28.25 -32.38
CA ASN A 65 -7.90 -29.12 -31.67
C ASN A 65 -7.53 -29.24 -30.20
N VAL A 66 -8.53 -29.13 -29.33
CA VAL A 66 -8.38 -29.46 -27.91
C VAL A 66 -8.26 -30.98 -27.75
N PHE A 67 -7.25 -31.47 -27.01
CA PHE A 67 -7.02 -32.90 -26.79
C PHE A 67 -6.90 -33.33 -25.33
N GLU A 68 -6.75 -32.38 -24.41
CA GLU A 68 -6.71 -32.60 -22.96
C GLU A 68 -7.40 -31.42 -22.28
N GLU A 69 -8.19 -31.69 -21.25
CA GLU A 69 -9.07 -30.71 -20.59
C GLU A 69 -9.21 -31.01 -19.10
N ASP A 70 -9.45 -29.99 -18.29
CA ASP A 70 -9.62 -30.08 -16.83
C ASP A 70 -10.42 -28.87 -16.28
N ASP A 71 -11.12 -29.07 -15.16
CA ASP A 71 -11.92 -28.05 -14.44
C ASP A 71 -11.49 -27.83 -12.98
N ASP A 72 -11.04 -28.86 -12.25
CA ASP A 72 -10.82 -28.76 -10.78
C ASP A 72 -9.50 -29.36 -10.26
N GLY A 73 -8.53 -29.60 -11.14
CA GLY A 73 -7.29 -30.31 -10.83
C GLY A 73 -6.17 -29.49 -10.20
N SER A 74 -6.32 -28.16 -10.06
CA SER A 74 -5.26 -27.29 -9.57
C SER A 74 -5.00 -27.43 -8.06
N PRO A 75 -3.73 -27.39 -7.63
CA PRO A 75 -3.39 -27.30 -6.21
C PRO A 75 -3.47 -25.85 -5.70
N PHE A 76 -3.63 -24.87 -6.60
CA PHE A 76 -3.84 -23.46 -6.30
C PHE A 76 -5.33 -23.09 -6.50
N GLY A 77 -5.70 -21.87 -6.12
CA GLY A 77 -7.07 -21.39 -6.28
C GLY A 77 -7.98 -21.69 -5.09
N ASP A 78 -9.29 -21.60 -5.34
CA ASP A 78 -10.36 -21.78 -4.35
C ASP A 78 -10.95 -23.21 -4.33
N GLY A 79 -10.36 -24.12 -5.10
CA GLY A 79 -10.80 -25.51 -5.29
C GLY A 79 -11.61 -25.73 -6.57
N TYR A 80 -11.79 -24.71 -7.41
CA TYR A 80 -12.44 -24.76 -8.72
C TYR A 80 -11.51 -24.34 -9.88
N ALA A 81 -10.19 -24.38 -9.64
CA ALA A 81 -9.21 -24.04 -10.66
C ALA A 81 -8.71 -25.30 -11.38
N PRO A 82 -8.51 -25.23 -12.71
CA PRO A 82 -8.05 -26.36 -13.50
C PRO A 82 -6.53 -26.50 -13.51
N ALA A 83 -6.03 -27.71 -13.70
CA ALA A 83 -4.63 -28.00 -13.98
C ALA A 83 -4.44 -29.24 -14.85
N LEU A 84 -3.40 -29.22 -15.69
CA LEU A 84 -3.00 -30.33 -16.54
C LEU A 84 -1.51 -30.60 -16.39
N TYR A 85 -1.12 -31.88 -16.35
CA TYR A 85 0.25 -32.28 -16.05
C TYR A 85 0.82 -33.22 -17.10
N ASN A 86 2.13 -33.09 -17.36
CA ASN A 86 2.88 -33.89 -18.32
C ASN A 86 2.34 -33.77 -19.75
N VAL A 87 1.85 -32.58 -20.10
CA VAL A 87 1.34 -32.26 -21.42
C VAL A 87 2.53 -32.17 -22.40
N PRO A 88 2.49 -32.86 -23.56
CA PRO A 88 3.57 -32.76 -24.54
C PRO A 88 3.60 -31.38 -25.21
N VAL A 89 4.78 -30.76 -25.28
CA VAL A 89 4.99 -29.54 -26.07
C VAL A 89 4.79 -29.82 -27.57
N ASN A 90 4.11 -28.93 -28.28
CA ASN A 90 3.88 -29.07 -29.73
C ASN A 90 5.21 -29.02 -30.50
N PRO A 91 5.33 -29.72 -31.65
CA PRO A 91 6.54 -29.73 -32.45
C PRO A 91 7.05 -28.33 -32.79
N GLY A 92 8.35 -28.09 -32.58
CA GLY A 92 8.94 -26.75 -32.74
C GLY A 92 8.99 -25.93 -31.46
N GLY A 93 8.55 -26.50 -30.33
CA GLY A 93 8.70 -25.90 -29.00
C GLY A 93 7.58 -24.93 -28.63
N GLU A 94 6.36 -25.24 -29.05
CA GLU A 94 5.16 -24.39 -28.87
C GLU A 94 4.27 -24.92 -27.75
N ILE A 95 3.81 -24.03 -26.87
CA ILE A 95 2.72 -24.29 -25.93
C ILE A 95 1.50 -23.48 -26.38
N ALA A 96 0.33 -24.11 -26.37
CA ALA A 96 -0.93 -23.48 -26.72
C ALA A 96 -2.07 -24.10 -25.90
N PHE A 97 -2.88 -23.25 -25.28
CA PHE A 97 -4.02 -23.68 -24.47
C PHE A 97 -5.07 -22.58 -24.40
N ASP A 98 -6.31 -23.00 -24.17
CA ASP A 98 -7.47 -22.14 -24.03
C ASP A 98 -8.00 -22.20 -22.59
N VAL A 99 -8.45 -21.06 -22.09
CA VAL A 99 -9.14 -20.95 -20.79
C VAL A 99 -10.51 -20.30 -21.02
N THR A 100 -11.54 -20.89 -20.45
CA THR A 100 -12.92 -20.37 -20.46
C THR A 100 -13.57 -20.64 -19.09
N GLY A 101 -14.85 -20.33 -18.92
CA GLY A 101 -15.59 -20.66 -17.70
C GLY A 101 -16.16 -22.08 -17.68
N LEU A 102 -16.59 -22.53 -16.50
CA LEU A 102 -17.19 -23.84 -16.26
C LEU A 102 -18.31 -24.19 -17.25
N GLU A 103 -18.44 -25.47 -17.55
CA GLU A 103 -19.50 -26.07 -18.40
C GLU A 103 -19.51 -25.56 -19.86
N ASP A 104 -18.38 -25.06 -20.39
CA ASP A 104 -18.24 -24.65 -21.79
C ASP A 104 -17.41 -25.58 -22.71
N PRO A 105 -17.53 -26.93 -22.70
CA PRO A 105 -17.02 -27.70 -23.83
C PRO A 105 -17.93 -27.47 -25.06
N PRO A 106 -17.40 -27.06 -26.24
CA PRO A 106 -16.03 -27.26 -26.71
C PRO A 106 -15.22 -25.95 -26.83
N PHE A 107 -15.21 -25.10 -25.81
CA PHE A 107 -14.60 -23.76 -25.79
C PHE A 107 -15.29 -22.81 -26.77
N SER A 108 -16.57 -22.54 -26.52
CA SER A 108 -17.43 -21.75 -27.41
C SER A 108 -17.85 -20.39 -26.85
N GLY A 109 -17.48 -20.10 -25.60
CA GLY A 109 -17.90 -18.93 -24.85
C GLY A 109 -19.36 -19.00 -24.43
N THR A 110 -19.84 -20.12 -23.87
CA THR A 110 -21.25 -20.24 -23.39
C THR A 110 -21.41 -20.16 -21.87
N HIS A 111 -20.35 -19.78 -21.15
CA HIS A 111 -20.34 -19.60 -19.69
C HIS A 111 -20.70 -18.17 -19.25
N PHE A 112 -20.95 -18.04 -17.95
CA PHE A 112 -21.24 -16.75 -17.27
C PHE A 112 -20.17 -16.35 -16.24
N GLU A 113 -19.07 -17.10 -16.18
CA GLU A 113 -17.95 -16.83 -15.26
C GLU A 113 -17.28 -15.49 -15.55
N TYR A 114 -16.81 -14.83 -14.50
CA TYR A 114 -16.18 -13.52 -14.54
C TYR A 114 -15.13 -13.43 -13.44
N GLY A 115 -13.94 -12.91 -13.74
CA GLY A 115 -12.93 -12.66 -12.71
C GLY A 115 -11.49 -12.86 -13.18
N GLN A 116 -10.56 -12.56 -12.27
CA GLN A 116 -9.13 -12.71 -12.51
C GLN A 116 -8.64 -14.11 -12.22
N PHE A 117 -7.56 -14.47 -12.91
CA PHE A 117 -6.81 -15.68 -12.64
C PHE A 117 -5.38 -15.54 -13.14
N GLU A 118 -4.50 -16.40 -12.63
CA GLU A 118 -3.14 -16.55 -13.12
C GLU A 118 -2.94 -17.97 -13.64
N VAL A 119 -2.02 -18.13 -14.58
CA VAL A 119 -1.61 -19.42 -15.12
C VAL A 119 -0.11 -19.59 -15.00
N PHE A 120 0.29 -20.63 -14.30
CA PHE A 120 1.68 -21.04 -14.17
C PHE A 120 1.94 -22.21 -15.11
N VAL A 121 2.95 -22.07 -15.97
CA VAL A 121 3.40 -23.13 -16.88
C VAL A 121 4.83 -23.51 -16.54
N ASN A 122 5.03 -24.74 -16.08
CA ASN A 122 6.35 -25.28 -15.76
C ASN A 122 6.76 -26.32 -16.79
N LEU A 123 7.92 -26.16 -17.42
CA LEU A 123 8.42 -27.04 -18.46
C LEU A 123 9.52 -27.97 -17.94
N TYR A 124 9.52 -29.20 -18.45
CA TYR A 124 10.43 -30.27 -18.06
C TYR A 124 11.00 -31.03 -19.27
N ASP A 125 12.24 -31.49 -19.16
CA ASP A 125 12.83 -32.41 -20.15
C ASP A 125 12.25 -33.84 -20.05
N ASP A 126 12.70 -34.74 -20.94
CA ASP A 126 12.25 -36.14 -21.00
C ASP A 126 12.68 -36.99 -19.79
N GLN A 127 13.47 -36.43 -18.87
CA GLN A 127 13.81 -37.04 -17.58
C GLN A 127 13.16 -36.29 -16.39
N PHE A 128 12.18 -35.43 -16.64
CA PHE A 128 11.45 -34.63 -15.64
C PHE A 128 12.33 -33.62 -14.89
N ASN A 129 13.44 -33.17 -15.48
CA ASN A 129 14.17 -32.03 -14.93
C ASN A 129 13.53 -30.74 -15.40
N PHE A 130 13.30 -29.81 -14.47
CA PHE A 130 12.83 -28.47 -14.79
C PHE A 130 13.77 -27.76 -15.77
N ILE A 131 13.21 -27.16 -16.83
CA ILE A 131 13.97 -26.44 -17.86
C ILE A 131 13.59 -24.97 -17.96
N ASP A 132 12.32 -24.61 -17.76
CA ASP A 132 11.81 -23.25 -17.95
C ASP A 132 10.43 -23.08 -17.29
N SER A 133 10.00 -21.83 -17.15
CA SER A 133 8.65 -21.49 -16.66
C SER A 133 8.11 -20.25 -17.34
N VAL A 134 6.81 -20.24 -17.62
CA VAL A 134 6.08 -19.10 -18.18
C VAL A 134 4.90 -18.77 -17.26
N HIS A 135 4.59 -17.49 -17.13
CA HIS A 135 3.50 -16.96 -16.31
C HIS A 135 2.57 -16.12 -17.17
N PHE A 136 1.26 -16.29 -17.00
CA PHE A 136 0.25 -15.48 -17.67
C PHE A 136 -0.78 -14.96 -16.67
N ASP A 137 -1.15 -13.69 -16.83
CA ASP A 137 -2.28 -13.09 -16.13
C ASP A 137 -3.51 -13.13 -17.04
N GLY A 138 -4.67 -13.45 -16.46
CA GLY A 138 -5.94 -13.63 -17.16
C GLY A 138 -7.09 -12.88 -16.50
N PHE A 139 -8.04 -12.46 -17.33
CA PHE A 139 -9.32 -11.90 -16.88
C PHE A 139 -10.44 -12.48 -17.74
N ILE A 140 -11.29 -13.33 -17.16
CA ILE A 140 -12.41 -13.93 -17.87
C ILE A 140 -13.65 -13.04 -17.77
N GLU A 141 -14.39 -12.93 -18.88
CA GLU A 141 -15.70 -12.28 -18.95
C GLU A 141 -16.74 -13.29 -19.45
N GLU A 142 -18.04 -13.03 -19.22
CA GLU A 142 -19.11 -13.85 -19.80
C GLU A 142 -18.91 -14.05 -21.31
N GLU A 143 -19.16 -15.26 -21.78
CA GLU A 143 -19.04 -15.65 -23.19
C GLU A 143 -17.62 -15.54 -23.81
N LEU A 144 -16.55 -15.47 -23.00
CA LEU A 144 -15.17 -15.31 -23.46
C LEU A 144 -14.38 -16.62 -23.49
N VAL A 145 -13.55 -16.80 -24.52
CA VAL A 145 -12.49 -17.83 -24.54
C VAL A 145 -11.15 -17.14 -24.73
N LEU A 146 -10.27 -17.28 -23.75
CA LEU A 146 -8.91 -16.75 -23.79
C LEU A 146 -7.99 -17.80 -24.38
N ASN A 147 -7.15 -17.39 -25.33
CA ASN A 147 -6.20 -18.27 -26.01
C ASN A 147 -4.79 -17.82 -25.60
N PHE A 148 -4.02 -18.71 -24.97
CA PHE A 148 -2.66 -18.46 -24.53
C PHE A 148 -1.68 -19.23 -25.41
N PHE A 149 -0.55 -18.59 -25.70
CA PHE A 149 0.48 -19.12 -26.59
C PHE A 149 1.85 -18.59 -26.18
N ASP A 150 2.86 -19.46 -26.16
CA ASP A 150 4.27 -19.08 -26.19
C ASP A 150 5.09 -20.13 -26.94
N SER A 151 6.29 -19.76 -27.36
CA SER A 151 7.16 -20.69 -28.08
C SER A 151 8.64 -20.43 -27.84
N ASN A 152 9.38 -21.51 -27.68
CA ASN A 152 10.83 -21.51 -27.64
C ASN A 152 11.35 -22.80 -28.28
N PRO A 153 12.19 -22.73 -29.33
CA PRO A 153 12.71 -23.93 -30.00
C PRO A 153 13.46 -24.91 -29.10
N LEU A 154 13.90 -24.49 -27.90
CA LEU A 154 14.55 -25.35 -26.92
C LEU A 154 13.56 -26.24 -26.16
N TRP A 155 12.27 -25.93 -26.18
CA TRP A 155 11.21 -26.75 -25.58
C TRP A 155 10.75 -27.90 -26.48
N ASP A 156 11.28 -28.02 -27.70
CA ASP A 156 10.89 -29.09 -28.63
C ASP A 156 11.17 -30.49 -28.03
N GLY A 157 10.11 -31.27 -27.83
CA GLY A 157 10.17 -32.58 -27.18
C GLY A 157 10.10 -32.57 -25.65
N ALA A 158 9.88 -31.41 -25.03
CA ALA A 158 9.63 -31.27 -23.58
C ALA A 158 8.19 -31.66 -23.21
N LEU A 159 7.97 -31.76 -21.90
CA LEU A 159 6.64 -31.83 -21.27
C LEU A 159 6.40 -30.53 -20.49
N TYR A 160 5.15 -30.19 -20.25
CA TYR A 160 4.81 -29.07 -19.37
C TYR A 160 3.60 -29.37 -18.49
N ASP A 161 3.60 -28.72 -17.34
CA ASP A 161 2.47 -28.67 -16.41
C ASP A 161 1.87 -27.27 -16.47
N ILE A 162 0.54 -27.19 -16.47
CA ILE A 162 -0.26 -25.97 -16.41
C ILE A 162 -1.03 -26.01 -15.10
N GLU A 163 -0.88 -25.01 -14.25
CA GLU A 163 -1.61 -24.88 -13.00
C GLU A 163 -2.26 -23.49 -12.96
N VAL A 164 -3.57 -23.43 -12.78
CA VAL A 164 -4.31 -22.16 -12.70
C VAL A 164 -4.54 -21.77 -11.25
N ASN A 165 -4.40 -20.49 -10.94
CA ASN A 165 -4.84 -19.92 -9.67
C ASN A 165 -5.95 -18.91 -9.95
N ASN A 166 -7.18 -19.27 -9.63
CA ASN A 166 -8.36 -18.42 -9.78
C ASN A 166 -8.70 -17.64 -8.49
N ALA A 167 -7.89 -17.76 -7.44
CA ALA A 167 -8.14 -17.09 -6.17
C ALA A 167 -7.53 -15.67 -6.16
N PHE A 168 -7.99 -14.80 -7.07
CA PHE A 168 -7.52 -13.41 -7.20
C PHE A 168 -8.64 -12.38 -7.41
N PRO A 169 -8.64 -11.27 -6.65
CA PRO A 169 -8.28 -11.17 -5.23
C PRO A 169 -9.54 -11.08 -4.37
N ASN A 170 -9.39 -11.55 -3.13
CA ASN A 170 -10.15 -10.98 -2.04
C ASN A 170 -9.66 -9.55 -1.81
N ASP A 171 -10.55 -8.69 -1.37
CA ASP A 171 -10.47 -7.24 -1.51
C ASP A 171 -9.29 -6.58 -0.79
N VAL A 172 -8.63 -5.60 -1.42
CA VAL A 172 -7.65 -4.72 -0.76
C VAL A 172 -8.07 -3.28 -1.01
N ASP A 173 -8.18 -2.48 0.04
CA ASP A 173 -8.68 -1.11 -0.06
C ASP A 173 -7.56 -0.09 0.19
N PHE A 174 -7.23 0.72 -0.80
CA PHE A 174 -6.33 1.86 -0.68
C PHE A 174 -7.09 3.17 -0.45
N PHE A 175 -6.67 3.91 0.56
CA PHE A 175 -7.19 5.23 0.90
C PHE A 175 -6.10 6.28 0.91
N ARG A 176 -6.42 7.48 0.43
CA ARG A 176 -5.54 8.65 0.42
C ARG A 176 -6.12 9.74 1.30
N PHE A 177 -5.51 9.93 2.46
CA PHE A 177 -5.74 11.07 3.34
C PHE A 177 -4.92 12.26 2.84
N SER A 178 -5.58 13.39 2.60
CA SER A 178 -4.96 14.57 2.00
C SER A 178 -5.16 15.83 2.85
N GLY A 179 -4.26 16.79 2.70
CA GLY A 179 -4.34 18.07 3.42
C GLY A 179 -3.89 17.98 4.88
N LEU A 180 -3.13 16.95 5.23
CA LEU A 180 -2.49 16.78 6.53
C LEU A 180 -1.30 17.74 6.66
N THR A 181 -0.93 18.10 7.88
CA THR A 181 0.22 18.99 8.12
C THR A 181 1.53 18.25 7.86
N PRO A 182 2.36 18.66 6.88
CA PRO A 182 3.63 17.98 6.62
C PRO A 182 4.56 18.00 7.84
N GLY A 183 5.16 16.86 8.15
CA GLY A 183 6.07 16.68 9.28
C GLY A 183 5.38 16.43 10.63
N GLU A 184 4.05 16.43 10.69
CA GLU A 184 3.29 16.00 11.87
C GLU A 184 3.30 14.48 12.01
N SER A 185 3.27 13.96 13.24
CA SER A 185 3.07 12.53 13.46
C SER A 185 1.63 12.13 13.16
N PHE A 186 1.44 10.94 12.62
CA PHE A 186 0.12 10.33 12.50
C PHE A 186 0.12 8.92 13.08
N THR A 187 -1.05 8.51 13.55
CA THR A 187 -1.36 7.12 13.87
C THR A 187 -2.54 6.71 13.02
N ALA A 188 -2.44 5.58 12.35
CA ALA A 188 -3.53 4.97 11.60
C ALA A 188 -3.88 3.62 12.21
N GLU A 189 -5.17 3.33 12.29
CA GLU A 189 -5.69 2.11 12.90
C GLU A 189 -6.95 1.65 12.19
N THR A 190 -7.10 0.34 12.05
CA THR A 190 -8.38 -0.28 11.71
C THR A 190 -9.16 -0.56 12.99
N LEU A 191 -10.48 -0.42 12.97
CA LEU A 191 -11.34 -0.55 14.14
C LEU A 191 -12.52 -1.49 13.87
N GLU A 192 -13.01 -2.11 14.95
CA GLU A 192 -14.19 -2.96 14.92
C GLU A 192 -15.45 -2.18 14.55
N VAL A 193 -16.21 -2.73 13.59
CA VAL A 193 -17.56 -2.29 13.27
C VAL A 193 -18.55 -3.34 13.77
N GLU A 194 -19.63 -2.92 14.44
CA GLU A 194 -20.59 -3.81 15.08
C GLU A 194 -21.09 -4.91 14.13
N GLY A 195 -20.69 -6.16 14.41
CA GLY A 195 -21.07 -7.33 13.61
C GLY A 195 -19.96 -7.92 12.74
N GLY A 196 -18.76 -7.32 12.70
CA GLY A 196 -17.58 -7.83 12.02
C GLY A 196 -16.46 -8.20 13.01
N PHE A 197 -15.87 -9.39 12.84
CA PHE A 197 -14.57 -9.71 13.43
C PHE A 197 -13.65 -10.09 12.27
N ILE A 198 -12.74 -9.19 11.93
CA ILE A 198 -11.77 -9.42 10.86
C ILE A 198 -10.35 -9.30 11.41
N ASP A 199 -9.42 -10.00 10.77
CA ASP A 199 -8.00 -9.94 11.06
C ASP A 199 -7.36 -9.11 9.95
N THR A 200 -7.15 -7.83 10.22
CA THR A 200 -6.72 -6.86 9.21
C THR A 200 -5.22 -6.74 9.17
N VAL A 201 -4.70 -6.34 8.03
CA VAL A 201 -3.36 -5.82 7.85
C VAL A 201 -3.45 -4.39 7.34
N LEU A 202 -2.62 -3.51 7.88
CA LEU A 202 -2.53 -2.12 7.46
C LEU A 202 -1.15 -1.82 6.87
N GLY A 203 -1.11 -1.26 5.66
CA GLY A 203 0.09 -0.85 4.95
C GLY A 203 0.16 0.66 4.75
N TRP A 204 1.36 1.24 4.77
CA TRP A 204 1.63 2.64 4.46
C TRP A 204 2.58 2.74 3.27
N PHE A 205 2.20 3.52 2.24
CA PHE A 205 2.90 3.61 0.96
C PHE A 205 3.48 5.00 0.70
N ASP A 206 4.58 5.03 -0.05
CA ASP A 206 5.21 6.26 -0.52
C ASP A 206 4.54 6.86 -1.77
N GLU A 207 5.10 7.93 -2.33
CA GLU A 207 4.55 8.59 -3.52
C GLU A 207 4.65 7.76 -4.82
N ASN A 208 5.51 6.74 -4.85
CA ASN A 208 5.72 5.85 -5.99
C ASN A 208 4.89 4.55 -5.89
N GLY A 209 4.24 4.31 -4.74
CA GLY A 209 3.54 3.07 -4.45
C GLY A 209 4.43 2.00 -3.82
N ASP A 210 5.61 2.36 -3.32
CA ASP A 210 6.47 1.45 -2.58
C ASP A 210 6.00 1.38 -1.11
N LEU A 211 5.90 0.17 -0.56
CA LEU A 211 5.53 -0.05 0.85
C LEU A 211 6.62 0.51 1.77
N ILE A 212 6.23 1.42 2.67
CA ILE A 212 7.10 2.02 3.71
C ILE A 212 7.09 1.17 4.97
N ALA A 213 5.90 0.79 5.43
CA ALA A 213 5.69 0.01 6.65
C ALA A 213 4.35 -0.71 6.58
N SER A 214 4.27 -1.88 7.22
CA SER A 214 3.03 -2.61 7.46
C SER A 214 2.93 -3.05 8.91
N ALA A 215 1.71 -3.31 9.36
CA ALA A 215 1.40 -3.89 10.65
C ALA A 215 0.19 -4.80 10.50
N ASP A 216 0.24 -6.00 11.07
CA ASP A 216 -0.90 -6.90 11.33
C ASP A 216 -1.39 -6.82 12.79
N GLU A 217 -0.65 -6.11 13.63
CA GLU A 217 -0.87 -6.03 15.07
C GLU A 217 -0.77 -4.60 15.60
N GLY A 218 -1.18 -4.40 16.86
CA GLY A 218 -1.08 -3.12 17.57
C GLY A 218 -2.37 -2.32 17.69
N GLY A 219 -3.47 -2.73 17.04
CA GLY A 219 -4.83 -2.24 17.30
C GLY A 219 -5.53 -3.05 18.41
N GLU A 220 -6.81 -2.75 18.66
CA GLU A 220 -7.59 -3.56 19.61
C GLU A 220 -7.86 -4.96 19.01
N PHE A 221 -7.58 -6.04 19.75
CA PHE A 221 -7.74 -7.42 19.27
C PHE A 221 -6.88 -7.79 18.04
N ASN A 222 -7.51 -8.11 16.91
CA ASN A 222 -6.88 -8.54 15.65
C ASN A 222 -6.85 -7.40 14.61
N TYR A 223 -7.05 -6.16 15.09
CA TYR A 223 -6.96 -5.00 14.23
C TYR A 223 -5.54 -4.45 14.19
N SER A 224 -5.22 -3.80 13.07
CA SER A 224 -3.90 -3.28 12.78
C SER A 224 -3.74 -1.82 13.17
N LYS A 225 -2.53 -1.44 13.59
CA LYS A 225 -2.16 -0.06 13.91
C LYS A 225 -0.75 0.25 13.44
N LEU A 226 -0.57 1.38 12.77
CA LEU A 226 0.74 1.90 12.39
C LEU A 226 0.88 3.37 12.75
N SER A 227 2.11 3.83 12.89
CA SER A 227 2.42 5.24 13.14
C SER A 227 3.55 5.70 12.23
N GLY A 228 3.51 6.97 11.87
CA GLY A 228 4.46 7.55 10.94
C GLY A 228 4.50 9.07 11.03
N VAL A 229 5.16 9.67 10.03
CA VAL A 229 5.26 11.12 9.89
C VAL A 229 4.64 11.51 8.55
N VAL A 230 3.75 12.48 8.56
CA VAL A 230 3.07 13.00 7.37
C VAL A 230 4.14 13.49 6.38
N PRO A 231 4.17 12.94 5.15
CA PRO A 231 5.15 13.33 4.14
C PRO A 231 5.06 14.80 3.73
N ALA A 232 6.08 15.28 3.01
CA ALA A 232 6.21 16.68 2.60
C ALA A 232 5.05 17.19 1.72
N ASN A 233 4.37 16.28 1.03
CA ASN A 233 3.20 16.57 0.20
C ASN A 233 1.89 16.73 1.01
N GLY A 234 1.89 16.40 2.31
CA GLY A 234 0.70 16.46 3.17
C GLY A 234 -0.31 15.34 2.88
N GLU A 235 0.14 14.23 2.30
CA GLU A 235 -0.68 13.08 1.97
C GLU A 235 -0.14 11.79 2.61
N VAL A 236 -1.04 10.98 3.15
CA VAL A 236 -0.74 9.63 3.65
C VAL A 236 -1.63 8.65 2.88
N VAL A 237 -1.00 7.65 2.25
CA VAL A 237 -1.70 6.59 1.50
C VAL A 237 -1.60 5.30 2.29
N LEU A 238 -2.74 4.73 2.63
CA LEU A 238 -2.84 3.50 3.42
C LEU A 238 -3.56 2.44 2.59
N ALA A 239 -3.19 1.17 2.80
CA ALA A 239 -3.96 0.04 2.29
C ALA A 239 -4.44 -0.81 3.47
N VAL A 240 -5.68 -1.29 3.39
CA VAL A 240 -6.24 -2.27 4.33
C VAL A 240 -6.47 -3.57 3.56
N SER A 241 -5.95 -4.66 4.12
CA SER A 241 -6.07 -6.01 3.61
C SER A 241 -6.35 -6.96 4.78
N GLY A 242 -6.43 -8.26 4.53
CA GLY A 242 -6.54 -9.30 5.55
C GLY A 242 -5.20 -9.93 5.94
N PHE A 243 -5.17 -10.59 7.10
CA PHE A 243 -3.98 -11.31 7.58
C PHE A 243 -3.44 -12.31 6.54
N GLY A 244 -2.11 -12.26 6.35
CA GLY A 244 -1.41 -13.02 5.32
C GLY A 244 -0.89 -12.14 4.17
N ASP A 245 -1.47 -10.96 3.95
CA ASP A 245 -1.09 -10.02 2.90
C ASP A 245 -0.23 -8.85 3.45
N LEU A 246 0.97 -9.18 3.96
CA LEU A 246 1.82 -8.26 4.74
C LEU A 246 2.81 -7.42 3.91
N ASP A 247 3.16 -7.90 2.71
CA ASP A 247 4.31 -7.39 1.95
C ASP A 247 3.93 -6.80 0.59
N ILE A 248 2.85 -7.30 -0.03
CA ILE A 248 2.51 -6.99 -1.43
C ILE A 248 1.22 -6.17 -1.51
N PHE A 249 0.25 -6.41 -0.62
CA PHE A 249 -1.07 -5.77 -0.65
C PHE A 249 -1.77 -5.99 -1.98
N ASP A 250 -1.77 -7.25 -2.42
CA ASP A 250 -2.44 -7.69 -3.64
C ASP A 250 -3.84 -8.29 -3.38
N GLY A 251 -4.29 -8.33 -2.12
CA GLY A 251 -5.59 -8.90 -1.74
C GLY A 251 -5.56 -10.41 -1.47
N SER A 252 -4.38 -11.02 -1.38
CA SER A 252 -4.23 -12.46 -1.15
C SER A 252 -4.51 -12.86 0.32
N HIS A 253 -5.78 -12.81 0.75
CA HIS A 253 -6.19 -13.22 2.10
C HIS A 253 -7.61 -13.82 2.15
N PRO A 254 -7.97 -14.58 3.20
CA PRO A 254 -9.31 -15.17 3.32
C PRO A 254 -10.31 -14.36 4.17
N PHE A 255 -9.90 -13.20 4.70
CA PHE A 255 -10.71 -12.41 5.64
C PHE A 255 -11.76 -11.56 4.94
N MET A 256 -12.95 -11.44 5.54
CA MET A 256 -14.09 -10.69 5.01
C MET A 256 -14.85 -9.97 6.10
N GLY A 257 -15.34 -8.78 5.80
CA GLY A 257 -16.26 -8.05 6.67
C GLY A 257 -15.89 -6.58 6.87
N PRO A 258 -16.74 -5.85 7.63
CA PRO A 258 -16.61 -4.42 7.78
C PRO A 258 -15.47 -4.03 8.72
N TYR A 259 -14.89 -2.87 8.44
CA TYR A 259 -13.96 -2.17 9.31
C TYR A 259 -14.10 -0.65 9.16
N GLU A 260 -13.58 0.07 10.14
CA GLU A 260 -13.32 1.51 10.00
C GLU A 260 -11.81 1.73 9.97
N LEU A 261 -11.30 2.41 8.96
CA LEU A 261 -9.93 2.92 8.94
C LEU A 261 -9.95 4.35 9.47
N SER A 262 -9.15 4.62 10.50
CA SER A 262 -9.01 5.93 11.12
C SER A 262 -7.57 6.41 11.04
N ILE A 263 -7.36 7.70 10.78
CA ILE A 263 -6.09 8.40 10.94
C ILE A 263 -6.25 9.52 11.97
N THR A 264 -5.35 9.57 12.93
CA THR A 264 -5.25 10.66 13.91
C THR A 264 -3.94 11.40 13.65
N THR A 265 -4.03 12.68 13.25
CA THR A 265 -2.88 13.59 13.10
C THR A 265 -2.88 14.60 14.24
N GLY A 266 -1.78 14.67 14.99
CA GLY A 266 -1.72 15.43 16.24
C GLY A 266 -2.68 14.81 17.26
N VAL A 267 -2.23 13.98 18.19
CA VAL A 267 -1.34 14.29 19.32
C VAL A 267 -0.66 12.97 19.69
N ALA A 268 0.33 12.54 18.91
CA ALA A 268 1.44 11.82 19.51
C ALA A 268 2.45 12.92 19.82
N GLY A 269 2.68 13.14 21.11
CA GLY A 269 3.72 14.07 21.53
C GLY A 269 5.03 13.82 20.79
N PRO A 270 5.85 14.85 20.54
CA PRO A 270 7.19 14.63 19.97
C PRO A 270 7.91 13.53 20.76
N ILE A 271 8.55 12.56 20.11
CA ILE A 271 9.12 11.37 20.77
C ILE A 271 9.93 11.81 22.02
N GLY A 272 9.47 11.39 23.21
CA GLY A 272 9.95 11.86 24.50
C GLY A 272 8.92 12.66 25.31
N ASP A 273 7.83 13.12 24.70
CA ASP A 273 6.65 13.64 25.39
C ASP A 273 5.88 12.46 25.99
N TYR A 274 6.10 12.27 27.28
CA TYR A 274 5.63 11.12 28.05
C TYR A 274 4.40 11.45 28.89
N ASP A 275 4.11 12.74 29.13
CA ASP A 275 2.89 13.15 29.82
C ASP A 275 1.74 13.55 28.88
N GLY A 276 2.01 13.60 27.58
CA GLY A 276 1.05 13.76 26.49
C GLY A 276 0.56 15.20 26.31
N ASP A 277 1.32 16.19 26.78
CA ASP A 277 0.92 17.59 26.80
C ASP A 277 1.41 18.42 25.60
N LEU A 278 2.09 17.77 24.65
CA LEU A 278 2.62 18.29 23.38
C LEU A 278 3.92 19.08 23.49
N ASP A 279 4.63 19.02 24.62
CA ASP A 279 5.99 19.52 24.71
C ASP A 279 6.99 18.49 25.28
N ILE A 280 8.29 18.84 25.28
CA ILE A 280 9.33 17.98 25.88
C ILE A 280 10.01 18.81 26.95
N ASP A 281 9.71 18.52 28.19
CA ASP A 281 10.24 19.22 29.34
C ASP A 281 10.55 18.28 30.53
N ALA A 282 10.49 18.82 31.75
CA ALA A 282 10.79 18.07 32.96
C ALA A 282 9.61 17.23 33.49
N ASP A 283 8.39 17.52 33.06
CA ASP A 283 7.18 16.82 33.46
C ASP A 283 7.11 15.45 32.74
N ASP A 284 7.62 15.33 31.52
CA ASP A 284 7.86 14.04 30.83
C ASP A 284 8.84 13.13 31.56
N TYR A 285 9.95 13.70 32.03
CA TYR A 285 10.91 12.94 32.84
C TYR A 285 10.24 12.41 34.11
N THR A 286 9.31 13.19 34.67
CA THR A 286 8.55 12.78 35.84
C THR A 286 7.59 11.64 35.49
N ALA A 287 6.92 11.69 34.34
CA ALA A 287 6.10 10.58 33.82
C ALA A 287 6.93 9.30 33.66
N TRP A 288 8.04 9.34 32.90
CA TRP A 288 8.95 8.21 32.74
C TRP A 288 9.48 7.67 34.08
N SER A 289 9.91 8.56 34.98
CA SER A 289 10.45 8.13 36.28
C SER A 289 9.40 7.43 37.14
N ASN A 290 8.12 7.74 36.98
CA ASN A 290 7.03 7.07 37.69
C ASN A 290 6.68 5.71 37.06
N ALA A 291 6.85 5.58 35.74
CA ALA A 291 6.59 4.36 34.99
C ALA A 291 7.78 3.37 34.95
N TYR A 292 8.98 3.78 35.39
CA TYR A 292 10.20 2.96 35.31
C TYR A 292 10.04 1.54 35.87
N GLY A 293 10.33 0.55 35.02
CA GLY A 293 10.15 -0.88 35.31
C GLY A 293 8.73 -1.40 35.04
N GLY A 294 7.85 -0.58 34.48
CA GLY A 294 6.55 -0.97 33.94
C GLY A 294 6.70 -1.93 32.76
N THR A 295 5.70 -2.79 32.59
CA THR A 295 5.66 -3.82 31.54
C THR A 295 4.26 -3.92 30.97
N GLY A 296 4.13 -4.07 29.66
CA GLY A 296 2.85 -4.18 28.96
C GLY A 296 2.86 -3.36 27.68
N ALA A 297 1.99 -3.71 26.73
CA ALA A 297 1.78 -2.89 25.55
C ALA A 297 1.16 -1.54 25.95
N GLU A 298 1.44 -0.48 25.16
CA GLU A 298 0.80 0.85 25.25
C GLU A 298 1.22 1.75 26.42
N GLN A 299 2.44 1.63 26.94
CA GLN A 299 2.97 2.65 27.88
C GLN A 299 3.52 3.83 27.08
N ALA A 300 3.02 5.05 27.33
CA ALA A 300 3.55 6.26 26.67
C ALA A 300 5.05 6.43 26.95
N GLU A 301 5.50 5.96 28.12
CA GLU A 301 6.87 6.01 28.59
C GLU A 301 7.79 4.93 27.99
N ASP A 302 7.23 3.97 27.22
CA ASP A 302 7.97 2.97 26.43
C ASP A 302 8.29 3.56 25.05
N GLY A 303 9.21 4.52 25.04
CA GLY A 303 9.57 5.28 23.86
C GLY A 303 10.19 4.46 22.73
N ASN A 304 10.72 3.26 23.01
CA ASN A 304 11.26 2.36 21.98
C ASN A 304 10.30 1.21 21.58
N GLY A 305 9.17 1.06 22.28
CA GLY A 305 8.15 0.05 22.00
C GLY A 305 8.58 -1.39 22.29
N ASP A 306 9.54 -1.61 23.19
CA ASP A 306 10.04 -2.95 23.53
C ASP A 306 9.20 -3.68 24.60
N GLY A 307 8.13 -3.03 25.07
CA GLY A 307 7.19 -3.51 26.06
C GLY A 307 7.67 -3.32 27.50
N VAL A 308 8.80 -2.63 27.73
CA VAL A 308 9.40 -2.42 29.04
C VAL A 308 9.96 -0.99 29.19
N VAL A 309 9.36 -0.19 30.08
CA VAL A 309 9.87 1.15 30.40
C VAL A 309 11.19 1.06 31.17
N ASN A 310 12.29 1.40 30.51
CA ASN A 310 13.64 1.23 31.02
C ASN A 310 14.58 2.40 30.65
N ALA A 311 15.88 2.17 30.77
CA ALA A 311 16.89 3.19 30.53
C ALA A 311 17.07 3.53 29.03
N ALA A 312 16.63 2.67 28.13
CA ALA A 312 16.59 2.93 26.69
C ALA A 312 15.62 4.08 26.38
N ASP A 313 14.45 4.10 27.00
CA ASP A 313 13.43 5.14 26.81
C ASP A 313 13.91 6.49 27.33
N TYR A 314 14.58 6.49 28.48
CA TYR A 314 15.23 7.71 28.97
C TYR A 314 16.20 8.34 27.97
N THR A 315 16.95 7.52 27.22
CA THR A 315 17.87 8.07 26.22
C THR A 315 17.14 8.75 25.07
N ILE A 316 15.94 8.29 24.74
CA ILE A 316 15.06 8.89 23.74
C ILE A 316 14.60 10.28 24.20
N TRP A 317 13.98 10.40 25.38
CA TRP A 317 13.59 11.71 25.94
C TRP A 317 14.77 12.68 26.03
N ARG A 318 15.91 12.22 26.54
CA ARG A 318 17.10 13.06 26.71
C ARG A 318 17.62 13.60 25.37
N ASP A 319 17.67 12.74 24.36
CA ASP A 319 18.17 13.13 23.05
C ASP A 319 17.18 14.09 22.37
N ALA A 320 15.88 13.87 22.55
CA ALA A 320 14.81 14.76 22.07
C ALA A 320 14.87 16.15 22.74
N LEU A 321 15.01 16.23 24.07
CA LEU A 321 15.22 17.48 24.83
C LEU A 321 16.44 18.28 24.31
N GLY A 322 17.48 17.57 23.87
CA GLY A 322 18.70 18.16 23.31
C GLY A 322 18.48 18.84 21.95
N THR A 323 17.52 18.38 21.15
CA THR A 323 17.24 18.94 19.81
C THR A 323 16.50 20.28 19.87
N LEU A 324 15.63 20.48 20.87
CA LEU A 324 14.91 21.75 21.10
C LEU A 324 15.86 22.91 21.49
N SER A 325 17.02 22.58 22.06
CA SER A 325 18.04 23.57 22.46
C SER A 325 18.91 24.06 21.29
N ALA A 326 18.76 23.51 20.09
CA ALA A 326 19.58 23.85 18.92
C ALA A 326 18.98 24.96 18.03
N SER A 327 17.99 25.72 18.52
CA SER A 327 17.51 26.92 17.82
C SER A 327 18.66 27.90 17.61
N THR A 328 18.92 28.21 16.34
CA THR A 328 19.98 29.08 15.87
C THR A 328 19.93 30.42 16.60
N VAL A 329 20.83 30.62 17.56
CA VAL A 329 21.07 31.92 18.18
C VAL A 329 21.51 32.87 17.06
N PRO A 330 20.73 33.91 16.71
CA PRO A 330 21.16 34.91 15.75
C PRO A 330 22.41 35.58 16.32
N GLU A 331 23.54 35.54 15.60
CA GLU A 331 24.79 36.10 16.11
C GLU A 331 24.59 37.57 16.53
N PRO A 332 24.92 37.95 17.77
CA PRO A 332 24.64 39.28 18.26
C PRO A 332 25.63 40.27 17.65
N THR A 333 25.17 41.13 16.74
CA THR A 333 25.73 42.49 16.49
C THR A 333 27.26 42.63 16.30
N SER A 334 28.00 41.56 15.99
CA SER A 334 29.45 41.59 15.74
C SER A 334 29.79 42.48 14.53
N ALA A 335 28.94 42.42 13.49
CA ALA A 335 29.04 43.31 12.32
C ALA A 335 28.77 44.79 12.66
N GLY A 336 27.90 45.05 13.65
CA GLY A 336 27.58 46.41 14.11
C GLY A 336 28.74 47.06 14.88
N LEU A 337 29.43 46.29 15.73
CA LEU A 337 30.62 46.76 16.45
C LEU A 337 31.83 46.97 15.52
N ALA A 338 31.98 46.13 14.49
CA ALA A 338 33.01 46.30 13.47
C ALA A 338 32.81 47.60 12.65
N ALA A 339 31.56 47.94 12.29
CA ALA A 339 31.25 49.18 11.59
C ALA A 339 31.52 50.44 12.44
N LEU A 340 31.21 50.40 13.74
CA LEU A 340 31.49 51.50 14.68
C LEU A 340 33.00 51.73 14.91
N ALA A 341 33.81 50.67 14.90
CA ALA A 341 35.26 50.77 15.03
C ALA A 341 35.90 51.48 13.81
N VAL A 342 35.37 51.27 12.60
CA VAL A 342 35.88 51.92 11.37
C VAL A 342 35.58 53.42 11.36
N PHE A 343 34.41 53.85 11.87
CA PHE A 343 34.07 55.28 11.99
C PHE A 343 34.88 56.01 13.07
N ALA A 344 35.23 55.34 14.17
CA ALA A 344 36.02 55.93 15.26
C ALA A 344 37.50 56.17 14.87
N PHE A 345 38.06 55.36 13.96
CA PHE A 345 39.44 55.52 13.49
C PHE A 345 39.57 56.43 12.25
N GLY A 346 38.56 56.51 11.38
CA GLY A 346 38.60 57.33 10.17
C GLY A 346 38.65 58.84 10.42
N THR A 347 38.11 59.33 11.54
CA THR A 347 38.04 60.77 11.85
C THR A 347 39.33 61.36 12.44
N ARG A 348 40.31 60.54 12.84
CA ARG A 348 41.60 61.02 13.39
C ARG A 348 42.67 61.33 12.34
N ILE A 349 42.50 60.93 11.08
CA ILE A 349 43.55 61.09 10.04
C ILE A 349 43.44 62.43 9.27
N LEU A 350 42.30 63.13 9.31
CA LEU A 350 42.11 64.37 8.54
C LEU A 350 42.39 65.67 9.33
N GLY A 351 42.88 65.57 10.57
CA GLY A 351 43.03 66.70 11.50
C GLY A 351 44.45 67.24 11.67
N ARG A 352 45.30 67.25 10.64
CA ARG A 352 46.65 67.83 10.77
C ARG A 352 47.04 68.71 9.56
N GLU A 353 47.21 69.99 9.87
CA GLU A 353 48.11 70.98 9.24
C GLU A 353 47.54 71.98 8.23
N ALA A 354 47.04 73.10 8.77
CA ALA A 354 47.27 74.42 8.17
C ALA A 354 47.27 75.52 9.26
N CYS A 355 48.44 75.89 9.77
CA CYS A 355 48.66 77.17 10.46
C CYS A 355 50.15 77.54 10.35
N LEU A 356 50.51 78.31 9.33
CA LEU A 356 50.80 79.76 9.38
C LEU A 356 52.25 80.07 9.79
N ARG A 357 53.08 80.50 8.83
CA ARG A 357 54.40 81.10 9.08
C ARG A 357 54.44 82.50 8.48
N VAL A 358 54.27 83.51 9.35
CA VAL A 358 54.53 84.92 9.06
C VAL A 358 56.02 85.18 9.34
N VAL A 359 56.71 85.81 8.39
CA VAL A 359 58.11 86.26 8.52
C VAL A 359 58.09 87.79 8.67
N PRO A 360 58.75 88.39 9.68
CA PRO A 360 58.89 89.84 9.75
C PRO A 360 60.25 90.35 9.25
N ALA A 361 60.14 91.52 8.59
CA ALA A 361 61.12 92.56 8.24
C ALA A 361 62.40 92.17 7.48
#